data_AF-A0A0M0X481-F1
#
_entry.id   AF-A0A0M0X481-F1
#
_cell.length_a   1.000
_cell.length_b   1.000
_cell.length_c   1.000
_cell.angle_alpha   90.00
_cell.angle_beta   90.00
_cell.angle_gamma   90.00
#
_symmetry.space_group_name_H-M   'P 1'
#
loop_
_entity.id
_entity.type
_entity.pdbx_description
1 polymer ?
#
loop_
_entity_poly.entity_id
_entity_poly.type
_entity_poly.pdbx_seq_one_letter_code
_entity_poly.pdbx_strand_id
1 'polypeptide(L)'
;MKKIMLLTLLLLVAVNFSPIVVHANENQKEDLMKIVSRFMPANSSLISPENPFSTLPIQLYDFDHDGQKEIIFTYEFKVKDQPSQFGSIVLKKDNTDWRKIWETKIQGVDLDFSGLADITGDGIKEYLFGVTIGAAIGSELQVFQWVDNSFKKIADVPYHKIDFVNEKQKVGIAVWQMYIGDSYLIDVLKWNGEKLVYDEELYSKYYPKIEKFYNEKISEMDAWYFWYCLADAQIKANKLEEASKSIQKGISLVKKSTMREVIQDFNDLAKRLENKRK
;
A
#
# COMPACT_ATOMS: atom_id res chain seq x y z
N MET A 1 -64.80 39.50 9.61
CA MET A 1 -63.56 38.76 9.91
C MET A 1 -63.74 37.30 9.50
N LYS A 2 -63.28 36.92 8.31
CA LYS A 2 -63.27 35.53 7.82
C LYS A 2 -61.81 35.09 7.74
N LYS A 3 -61.41 34.08 8.52
CA LYS A 3 -60.12 33.41 8.36
C LYS A 3 -60.34 32.20 7.46
N ILE A 4 -59.75 32.25 6.27
CA ILE A 4 -59.66 31.12 5.33
C ILE A 4 -58.43 30.32 5.77
N MET A 5 -58.65 29.07 6.17
CA MET A 5 -57.60 28.12 6.54
C MET A 5 -57.21 27.35 5.27
N LEU A 6 -56.01 27.59 4.76
CA LEU A 6 -55.46 26.90 3.60
C LEU A 6 -54.79 25.61 4.08
N LEU A 7 -55.31 24.45 3.66
CA LEU A 7 -54.76 23.13 3.96
C LEU A 7 -53.89 22.70 2.77
N THR A 8 -52.57 22.77 2.92
CA THR A 8 -51.62 22.24 1.93
C THR A 8 -51.47 20.73 2.12
N LEU A 9 -51.95 19.96 1.14
CA LEU A 9 -51.79 18.51 1.05
C LEU A 9 -50.38 18.20 0.52
N LEU A 10 -49.49 17.71 1.39
CA LEU A 10 -48.15 17.25 1.00
C LEU A 10 -48.27 15.80 0.49
N LEU A 11 -48.18 15.58 -0.82
CA LEU A 11 -48.02 14.22 -1.37
C LEU A 11 -46.61 13.72 -1.08
N LEU A 12 -46.47 12.76 -0.16
CA LEU A 12 -45.27 11.94 -0.06
C LEU A 12 -45.26 10.93 -1.22
N VAL A 13 -44.37 11.14 -2.19
CA VAL A 13 -44.00 10.09 -3.14
C VAL A 13 -43.01 9.17 -2.42
N ALA A 14 -43.49 7.99 -2.01
CA ALA A 14 -42.61 6.94 -1.52
C ALA A 14 -41.81 6.36 -2.70
N VAL A 15 -40.54 6.74 -2.81
CA VAL A 15 -39.61 6.08 -3.72
C VAL A 15 -39.23 4.75 -3.08
N ASN A 16 -39.86 3.66 -3.56
CA ASN A 16 -39.44 2.30 -3.24
C ASN A 16 -38.06 2.05 -3.87
N PHE A 17 -37.00 2.27 -3.10
CA PHE A 17 -35.70 1.70 -3.40
C PHE A 17 -35.72 0.23 -3.00
N SER A 18 -36.02 -0.66 -3.94
CA SER A 18 -35.66 -2.07 -3.78
C SER A 18 -34.13 -2.15 -3.82
N PRO A 19 -33.45 -2.65 -2.78
CA PRO A 19 -32.03 -2.92 -2.87
C PRO A 19 -31.85 -4.06 -3.87
N ILE A 20 -31.17 -3.79 -4.99
CA ILE A 20 -30.64 -4.85 -5.84
C ILE A 20 -29.50 -5.47 -5.03
N VAL A 21 -29.85 -6.47 -4.23
CA VAL A 21 -28.87 -7.39 -3.66
C VAL A 21 -28.39 -8.24 -4.84
N VAL A 22 -27.24 -7.89 -5.39
CA VAL A 22 -26.50 -8.78 -6.30
C VAL A 22 -26.03 -9.95 -5.45
N HIS A 23 -26.84 -11.01 -5.40
CA HIS A 23 -26.41 -12.31 -4.91
C HIS A 23 -25.32 -12.82 -5.85
N ALA A 24 -24.05 -12.61 -5.48
CA ALA A 24 -22.97 -13.40 -6.04
C ALA A 24 -23.30 -14.88 -5.78
N ASN A 25 -23.44 -15.65 -6.85
CA ASN A 25 -24.05 -16.98 -6.84
C ASN A 25 -23.20 -17.97 -6.01
N GLU A 26 -23.78 -18.57 -4.95
CA GLU A 26 -23.07 -19.48 -4.02
C GLU A 26 -22.38 -20.64 -4.75
N ASN A 27 -22.97 -21.12 -5.84
CA ASN A 27 -22.42 -22.18 -6.69
C ASN A 27 -21.06 -21.82 -7.30
N GLN A 28 -20.86 -20.57 -7.72
CA GLN A 28 -19.58 -20.13 -8.29
C GLN A 28 -18.46 -20.14 -7.24
N LYS A 29 -18.78 -19.78 -6.00
CA LYS A 29 -17.83 -19.80 -4.89
C LYS A 29 -17.44 -21.23 -4.51
N GLU A 30 -18.40 -22.16 -4.52
CA GLU A 30 -18.13 -23.57 -4.23
C GLU A 30 -17.22 -24.20 -5.29
N ASP A 31 -17.45 -23.89 -6.57
CA ASP A 31 -16.61 -24.38 -7.67
C ASP A 31 -15.18 -23.82 -7.62
N LEU A 32 -15.02 -22.53 -7.29
CA LEU A 32 -13.71 -21.90 -7.05
C LEU A 32 -12.92 -22.60 -5.93
N MET A 33 -13.59 -22.90 -4.81
CA MET A 33 -12.96 -23.60 -3.68
C MET A 33 -12.54 -25.02 -4.05
N LYS A 34 -13.32 -25.74 -4.86
CA LYS A 34 -12.93 -27.06 -5.40
C LYS A 34 -11.69 -26.96 -6.28
N ILE A 35 -11.55 -25.90 -7.07
CA ILE A 35 -10.36 -25.69 -7.89
C ILE A 35 -9.15 -25.43 -6.99
N VAL A 36 -9.22 -24.42 -6.12
CA VAL A 36 -8.10 -24.00 -5.26
C VAL A 36 -7.63 -25.13 -4.34
N SER A 37 -8.56 -25.89 -3.74
CA SER A 37 -8.19 -26.98 -2.82
C SER A 37 -7.32 -28.08 -3.47
N ARG A 38 -7.44 -28.31 -4.79
CA ARG A 38 -6.57 -29.26 -5.52
C ARG A 38 -5.13 -28.78 -5.68
N PHE A 39 -4.90 -27.46 -5.62
CA PHE A 39 -3.58 -26.85 -5.76
C PHE A 39 -3.01 -26.33 -4.44
N MET A 40 -3.80 -26.37 -3.36
CA MET A 40 -3.35 -25.98 -2.02
C MET A 40 -2.20 -26.89 -1.57
N PRO A 41 -1.07 -26.32 -1.14
CA PRO A 41 -0.01 -27.12 -0.56
C PRO A 41 -0.47 -27.86 0.71
N ALA A 42 0.07 -29.06 0.94
CA ALA A 42 -0.27 -29.85 2.12
C ALA A 42 0.06 -29.12 3.42
N ASN A 43 -0.82 -29.17 4.42
CA ASN A 43 -0.66 -28.48 5.71
C ASN A 43 -0.61 -26.95 5.63
N SER A 44 -1.20 -26.35 4.59
CA SER A 44 -1.40 -24.91 4.50
C SER A 44 -2.87 -24.53 4.69
N SER A 45 -3.13 -23.27 5.02
CA SER A 45 -4.47 -22.68 5.09
C SER A 45 -4.54 -21.41 4.25
N LEU A 46 -5.70 -21.15 3.62
CA LEU A 46 -5.93 -19.87 2.95
C LEU A 46 -5.88 -18.72 3.96
N ILE A 47 -5.30 -17.60 3.56
CA ILE A 47 -5.15 -16.42 4.41
C ILE A 47 -5.41 -15.14 3.61
N SER A 48 -6.20 -14.23 4.19
CA SER A 48 -6.40 -12.88 3.67
C SER A 48 -5.23 -11.99 4.07
N PRO A 49 -4.78 -11.06 3.20
CA PRO A 49 -3.81 -10.05 3.61
C PRO A 49 -4.46 -9.04 4.57
N GLU A 50 -3.65 -8.33 5.35
CA GLU A 50 -4.11 -7.18 6.13
C GLU A 50 -4.50 -5.99 5.23
N ASN A 51 -3.77 -5.82 4.13
CA ASN A 51 -3.87 -4.70 3.20
C ASN A 51 -4.01 -5.19 1.73
N PRO A 52 -4.88 -4.55 0.93
CA PRO A 52 -5.96 -3.66 1.36
C PRO A 52 -6.97 -4.39 2.24
N PHE A 53 -7.57 -3.68 3.21
CA PHE A 53 -8.56 -4.26 4.11
C PHE A 53 -9.72 -4.94 3.37
N SER A 54 -10.20 -6.07 3.89
CA SER A 54 -11.27 -6.91 3.30
C SER A 54 -10.89 -7.64 2.00
N THR A 55 -9.62 -7.67 1.61
CA THR A 55 -9.19 -8.50 0.48
C THR A 55 -9.36 -9.98 0.80
N LEU A 56 -10.00 -10.72 -0.11
CA LEU A 56 -10.21 -12.15 0.03
C LEU A 56 -8.93 -12.93 -0.29
N PRO A 57 -8.74 -14.14 0.26
CA PRO A 57 -7.57 -14.97 -0.01
C PRO A 57 -7.53 -15.49 -1.45
N ILE A 58 -8.62 -15.34 -2.21
CA ILE A 58 -8.73 -15.74 -3.62
C ILE A 58 -9.16 -14.50 -4.42
N GLN A 59 -8.37 -14.15 -5.43
CA GLN A 59 -8.60 -13.04 -6.35
C GLN A 59 -8.67 -13.56 -7.79
N LEU A 60 -9.37 -12.84 -8.65
CA LEU A 60 -9.56 -13.19 -10.06
C LEU A 60 -9.20 -12.01 -10.95
N TYR A 61 -8.31 -12.24 -11.92
CA TYR A 61 -7.92 -11.22 -12.89
C TYR A 61 -7.50 -11.87 -14.20
N ASP A 62 -7.78 -11.23 -15.32
CA ASP A 62 -7.49 -11.69 -16.68
C ASP A 62 -6.19 -11.01 -17.14
N PHE A 63 -5.05 -11.68 -16.91
CA PHE A 63 -3.72 -11.11 -17.12
C PHE A 63 -3.30 -11.11 -18.58
N ASP A 64 -3.78 -12.06 -19.37
CA ASP A 64 -3.43 -12.20 -20.79
C ASP A 64 -4.53 -11.72 -21.75
N HIS A 65 -5.65 -11.23 -21.21
CA HIS A 65 -6.79 -10.69 -21.94
C HIS A 65 -7.45 -11.70 -22.88
N ASP A 66 -7.42 -12.99 -22.52
CA ASP A 66 -8.10 -14.05 -23.27
C ASP A 66 -9.61 -14.17 -22.93
N GLY A 67 -10.08 -13.37 -21.95
CA GLY A 67 -11.47 -13.37 -21.47
C GLY A 67 -11.73 -14.38 -20.34
N GLN A 68 -10.74 -15.17 -19.94
CA GLN A 68 -10.77 -16.10 -18.82
C GLN A 68 -9.84 -15.60 -17.72
N LYS A 69 -10.41 -15.33 -16.53
CA LYS A 69 -9.60 -14.85 -15.41
C LYS A 69 -8.73 -15.97 -14.83
N GLU A 70 -7.45 -15.68 -14.63
CA GLU A 70 -6.58 -16.43 -13.72
C GLU A 70 -7.08 -16.34 -12.27
N ILE A 71 -6.76 -17.38 -11.50
CA ILE A 71 -7.00 -17.44 -10.06
C ILE A 71 -5.69 -17.17 -9.35
N ILE A 72 -5.69 -16.16 -8.47
CA ILE A 72 -4.61 -15.90 -7.54
C ILE A 72 -5.12 -16.31 -6.16
N PHE A 73 -4.35 -17.09 -5.41
CA PHE A 73 -4.70 -17.35 -4.03
C PHE A 73 -3.50 -17.33 -3.08
N THR A 74 -3.73 -16.80 -1.88
CA THR A 74 -2.73 -16.68 -0.82
C THR A 74 -2.96 -17.71 0.27
N TYR A 75 -1.87 -18.26 0.78
CA TYR A 75 -1.88 -19.28 1.82
C TYR A 75 -0.76 -19.04 2.84
N GLU A 76 -0.95 -19.62 4.02
CA GLU A 76 0.02 -19.64 5.10
C GLU A 76 0.38 -21.09 5.43
N PHE A 77 1.68 -21.32 5.62
CA PHE A 77 2.21 -22.48 6.32
C PHE A 77 2.61 -22.08 7.73
N LYS A 78 1.86 -22.56 8.71
CA LYS A 78 2.20 -22.36 10.12
C LYS A 78 3.30 -23.34 10.53
N VAL A 79 4.44 -22.80 10.93
CA VAL A 79 5.51 -23.57 11.55
C VAL A 79 5.48 -23.27 13.04
N LYS A 80 5.40 -24.32 13.86
CA LYS A 80 5.42 -24.15 15.32
C LYS A 80 6.77 -23.58 15.75
N ASP A 81 6.74 -22.56 16.61
CA ASP A 81 7.92 -21.94 17.23
C ASP A 81 8.91 -21.30 16.21
N GLN A 82 8.46 -21.01 14.99
CA GLN A 82 9.23 -20.30 13.94
C GLN A 82 8.32 -19.34 13.16
N PRO A 83 8.87 -18.31 12.51
CA PRO A 83 8.09 -17.48 11.59
C PRO A 83 7.44 -18.34 10.50
N SER A 84 6.14 -18.12 10.27
CA SER A 84 5.35 -18.78 9.22
C SER A 84 5.94 -18.51 7.84
N GLN A 85 5.55 -19.34 6.86
CA GLN A 85 5.77 -19.02 5.45
C GLN A 85 4.46 -18.61 4.80
N PHE A 86 4.45 -17.47 4.15
CA PHE A 86 3.32 -16.97 3.39
C PHE A 86 3.62 -17.12 1.91
N GLY A 87 2.65 -17.59 1.15
CA GLY A 87 2.83 -17.78 -0.27
C GLY A 87 1.60 -17.41 -1.08
N SER A 88 1.83 -17.31 -2.38
CA SER A 88 0.79 -17.05 -3.37
C SER A 88 0.98 -18.00 -4.55
N ILE A 89 -0.12 -18.53 -5.08
CA ILE A 89 -0.16 -19.38 -6.26
C ILE A 89 -1.08 -18.75 -7.29
N VAL A 90 -0.69 -18.86 -8.56
CA VAL A 90 -1.51 -18.43 -9.68
C VAL A 90 -1.83 -19.62 -10.56
N LEU A 91 -3.12 -19.78 -10.83
CA LEU A 91 -3.67 -20.81 -11.70
C LEU A 91 -4.22 -20.19 -12.96
N LYS A 92 -3.91 -20.83 -14.09
CA LYS A 92 -4.50 -20.52 -15.39
C LYS A 92 -5.28 -21.73 -15.89
N LYS A 93 -6.36 -21.49 -16.62
CA LYS A 93 -7.10 -22.55 -17.29
C LYS A 93 -6.48 -22.82 -18.65
N ASP A 94 -6.06 -24.06 -18.89
CA ASP A 94 -5.62 -24.56 -20.19
C ASP A 94 -6.66 -25.56 -20.69
N ASN A 95 -7.39 -25.17 -21.75
CA ASN A 95 -8.55 -25.90 -22.27
C ASN A 95 -9.62 -26.15 -21.19
N THR A 96 -9.72 -27.38 -20.70
CA THR A 96 -10.69 -27.79 -19.68
C THR A 96 -10.12 -27.81 -18.27
N ASP A 97 -8.79 -27.82 -18.12
CA ASP A 97 -8.11 -28.06 -16.86
C ASP A 97 -7.40 -26.83 -16.32
N TRP A 98 -7.38 -26.70 -15.00
CA TRP A 98 -6.58 -25.69 -14.31
C TRP A 98 -5.15 -26.18 -14.14
N ARG A 99 -4.18 -25.28 -14.27
CA ARG A 99 -2.77 -25.57 -14.04
C ARG A 99 -2.14 -24.46 -13.21
N LYS A 100 -1.24 -24.85 -12.31
CA LYS A 100 -0.37 -23.90 -11.61
C LYS A 100 0.70 -23.39 -12.56
N ILE A 101 0.72 -22.09 -12.78
CA ILE A 101 1.67 -21.42 -13.68
C ILE A 101 2.73 -20.60 -12.93
N TRP A 102 2.49 -20.33 -11.65
CA TRP A 102 3.41 -19.57 -10.81
C TRP A 102 3.15 -19.80 -9.32
N GLU A 103 4.20 -19.67 -8.50
CA GLU A 103 4.16 -19.71 -7.04
C GLU A 103 5.31 -18.89 -6.44
N THR A 104 5.06 -18.18 -5.34
CA THR A 104 6.08 -17.56 -4.49
C THR A 104 5.87 -17.89 -3.02
N LYS A 105 6.93 -17.80 -2.22
CA LYS A 105 6.93 -17.96 -0.75
C LYS A 105 7.91 -17.01 -0.10
N ILE A 106 7.50 -16.39 1.00
CA ILE A 106 8.36 -15.55 1.84
C ILE A 106 8.14 -15.97 3.30
N GLN A 107 9.23 -16.09 4.05
CA GLN A 107 9.17 -16.32 5.48
C GLN A 107 8.92 -14.99 6.21
N GLY A 108 8.00 -14.99 7.16
CA GLY A 108 7.66 -13.79 7.91
C GLY A 108 6.75 -14.06 9.09
N VAL A 109 6.20 -13.00 9.65
CA VAL A 109 5.27 -13.05 10.79
C VAL A 109 3.81 -12.84 10.37
N ASP A 110 3.57 -12.16 9.24
CA ASP A 110 2.21 -11.97 8.71
C ASP A 110 2.19 -11.70 7.18
N LEU A 111 1.04 -11.90 6.55
CA LEU A 111 0.74 -11.45 5.19
C LEU A 111 0.18 -10.04 5.22
N ASP A 112 1.05 -9.03 5.06
CA ASP A 112 0.60 -7.65 5.05
C ASP A 112 -0.15 -7.28 3.77
N PHE A 113 0.36 -7.62 2.59
CA PHE A 113 -0.20 -7.11 1.33
C PHE A 113 -0.46 -8.20 0.30
N SER A 114 -1.63 -8.16 -0.35
CA SER A 114 -1.89 -8.93 -1.58
C SER A 114 -2.91 -8.18 -2.43
N GLY A 115 -2.49 -7.67 -3.59
CA GLY A 115 -3.36 -6.84 -4.42
C GLY A 115 -2.86 -6.65 -5.84
N LEU A 116 -3.65 -5.93 -6.65
CA LEU A 116 -3.40 -5.72 -8.07
C LEU A 116 -3.41 -4.23 -8.41
N ALA A 117 -2.36 -3.75 -9.06
CA ALA A 117 -2.23 -2.37 -9.52
C ALA A 117 -1.41 -2.30 -10.81
N ASP A 118 -1.77 -1.41 -11.73
CA ASP A 118 -1.03 -1.14 -12.97
C ASP A 118 0.16 -0.22 -12.66
N ILE A 119 1.24 -0.81 -12.16
CA ILE A 119 2.47 -0.13 -11.73
C ILE A 119 3.30 0.29 -12.94
N THR A 120 3.30 -0.52 -14.00
CA THR A 120 4.09 -0.26 -15.22
C THR A 120 3.39 0.73 -16.16
N GLY A 121 2.07 0.88 -16.05
CA GLY A 121 1.27 1.77 -16.88
C GLY A 121 0.97 1.20 -18.27
N ASP A 122 1.09 -0.12 -18.45
CA ASP A 122 0.83 -0.81 -19.71
C ASP A 122 -0.65 -1.25 -19.87
N GLY A 123 -1.46 -1.05 -18.83
CA GLY A 123 -2.87 -1.41 -18.78
C GLY A 123 -3.14 -2.80 -18.18
N ILE A 124 -2.10 -3.60 -17.95
CA ILE A 124 -2.15 -4.88 -17.25
C ILE A 124 -1.72 -4.63 -15.82
N LYS A 125 -2.50 -5.11 -14.84
CA LYS A 125 -2.13 -4.95 -13.44
C LYS A 125 -0.99 -5.89 -13.08
N GLU A 126 0.02 -5.38 -12.41
CA GLU A 126 0.98 -6.18 -11.66
C GLU A 126 0.34 -6.78 -10.41
N TYR A 127 0.87 -7.93 -9.98
CA TYR A 127 0.57 -8.53 -8.70
C TYR A 127 1.56 -8.08 -7.63
N LEU A 128 1.03 -7.54 -6.54
CA LEU A 128 1.79 -7.03 -5.41
C LEU A 128 1.57 -7.97 -4.21
N PHE A 129 2.66 -8.49 -3.66
CA PHE A 129 2.66 -9.45 -2.55
C PHE A 129 3.64 -8.99 -1.47
N GLY A 130 3.12 -8.67 -0.28
CA GLY A 130 3.88 -8.09 0.82
C GLY A 130 3.81 -8.95 2.08
N VAL A 131 4.96 -9.27 2.66
CA VAL A 131 5.05 -10.09 3.87
C VAL A 131 5.79 -9.32 4.96
N THR A 132 5.21 -9.28 6.15
CA THR A 132 5.83 -8.67 7.33
C THR A 132 6.96 -9.56 7.80
N ILE A 133 8.18 -9.05 7.81
CA ILE A 133 9.36 -9.78 8.28
C ILE A 133 9.47 -9.66 9.81
N GLY A 134 9.18 -8.48 10.34
CA GLY A 134 9.09 -8.25 11.79
C GLY A 134 8.90 -6.78 12.11
N ALA A 135 8.38 -6.47 13.30
CA ALA A 135 7.96 -5.11 13.66
C ALA A 135 9.06 -4.02 13.49
N ALA A 136 10.33 -4.36 13.73
CA ALA A 136 11.45 -3.43 13.58
C ALA A 136 12.07 -3.38 12.16
N ILE A 137 11.83 -4.42 11.36
CA ILE A 137 12.35 -4.55 9.99
C ILE A 137 11.33 -4.01 8.98
N GLY A 138 10.04 -4.15 9.30
CA GLY A 138 8.92 -3.87 8.42
C GLY A 138 8.56 -5.09 7.58
N SER A 139 8.03 -4.79 6.40
CA SER A 139 7.53 -5.72 5.41
C SER A 139 8.35 -5.60 4.13
N GLU A 140 8.41 -6.69 3.37
CA GLU A 140 8.99 -6.72 2.02
C GLU A 140 7.85 -6.82 1.00
N LEU A 141 7.70 -5.82 0.15
CA LEU A 141 6.80 -5.87 -1.00
C LEU A 141 7.54 -6.46 -2.19
N GLN A 142 6.97 -7.47 -2.84
CA GLN A 142 7.41 -7.94 -4.15
C GLN A 142 6.36 -7.60 -5.21
N VAL A 143 6.82 -7.07 -6.35
CA VAL A 143 5.99 -6.68 -7.49
C VAL A 143 6.26 -7.62 -8.65
N PHE A 144 5.22 -8.21 -9.19
CA PHE A 144 5.28 -9.21 -10.24
C PHE A 144 4.52 -8.76 -11.49
N GLN A 145 5.22 -8.75 -12.62
CA GLN A 145 4.64 -8.48 -13.93
C GLN A 145 4.33 -9.78 -14.64
N TRP A 146 3.20 -9.80 -15.34
CA TRP A 146 2.84 -10.91 -16.20
C TRP A 146 3.68 -10.90 -17.48
N VAL A 147 4.44 -11.97 -17.73
CA VAL A 147 5.31 -12.12 -18.90
C VAL A 147 5.25 -13.59 -19.34
N ASP A 148 4.99 -13.82 -20.63
CA ASP A 148 5.04 -15.15 -21.26
C ASP A 148 4.23 -16.24 -20.50
N ASN A 149 2.98 -15.94 -20.13
CA ASN A 149 2.07 -16.83 -19.38
C ASN A 149 2.54 -17.19 -17.95
N SER A 150 3.39 -16.38 -17.33
CA SER A 150 3.77 -16.53 -15.93
C SER A 150 4.07 -15.16 -15.30
N PHE A 151 4.47 -15.15 -14.04
CA PHE A 151 4.92 -13.94 -13.36
C PHE A 151 6.44 -13.85 -13.26
N LYS A 152 6.96 -12.66 -13.53
CA LYS A 152 8.35 -12.28 -13.30
C LYS A 152 8.40 -11.20 -12.21
N LYS A 153 9.25 -11.38 -11.20
CA LYS A 153 9.51 -10.32 -10.21
C LYS A 153 10.23 -9.16 -10.92
N ILE A 154 9.68 -7.95 -10.80
CA ILE A 154 10.25 -6.74 -11.40
C ILE A 154 10.75 -5.72 -10.37
N ALA A 155 10.27 -5.82 -9.12
CA ALA A 155 10.76 -4.99 -8.03
C ALA A 155 10.56 -5.68 -6.68
N ASP A 156 11.38 -5.27 -5.71
CA ASP A 156 11.13 -5.45 -4.30
C ASP A 156 11.41 -4.15 -3.55
N VAL A 157 10.57 -3.84 -2.55
CA VAL A 157 10.67 -2.59 -1.78
C VAL A 157 10.32 -2.87 -0.32
N PRO A 158 11.21 -2.56 0.62
CA PRO A 158 10.87 -2.62 2.04
C PRO A 158 9.90 -1.49 2.40
N TYR A 159 9.06 -1.70 3.41
CA TYR A 159 8.15 -0.68 3.94
C TYR A 159 7.66 -1.02 5.34
N HIS A 160 7.29 -0.02 6.13
CA HIS A 160 6.50 -0.21 7.35
C HIS A 160 5.04 0.18 7.15
N LYS A 161 4.77 1.12 6.24
CA LYS A 161 3.43 1.43 5.74
C LYS A 161 3.51 1.71 4.25
N ILE A 162 2.45 1.38 3.53
CA ILE A 162 2.37 1.56 2.08
C ILE A 162 1.09 2.30 1.71
N ASP A 163 1.15 3.14 0.69
CA ASP A 163 -0.02 3.76 0.06
C ASP A 163 0.16 3.87 -1.45
N PHE A 164 -0.94 3.98 -2.19
CA PHE A 164 -0.93 4.15 -3.64
C PHE A 164 -1.27 5.59 -4.01
N VAL A 165 -0.47 6.16 -4.90
CA VAL A 165 -0.61 7.52 -5.40
C VAL A 165 -1.11 7.43 -6.84
N ASN A 166 -2.40 7.67 -7.07
CA ASN A 166 -3.00 7.54 -8.41
C ASN A 166 -3.27 8.90 -9.04
N GLU A 167 -2.79 9.12 -10.26
CA GLU A 167 -3.19 10.25 -11.09
C GLU A 167 -3.35 9.83 -12.55
N LYS A 168 -4.58 9.90 -13.07
CA LYS A 168 -4.89 9.81 -14.52
C LYS A 168 -4.08 8.71 -15.25
N GLN A 169 -3.97 7.52 -14.64
CA GLN A 169 -3.25 6.30 -15.08
C GLN A 169 -1.77 6.13 -14.64
N LYS A 170 -1.16 7.11 -13.98
CA LYS A 170 0.15 6.91 -13.31
C LYS A 170 -0.08 6.43 -11.88
N VAL A 171 0.41 5.22 -11.56
CA VAL A 171 0.40 4.67 -10.22
C VAL A 171 1.80 4.86 -9.61
N GLY A 172 1.86 5.57 -8.49
CA GLY A 172 3.01 5.63 -7.60
C GLY A 172 2.79 4.84 -6.32
N ILE A 173 3.88 4.43 -5.68
CA ILE A 173 3.86 3.74 -4.41
C ILE A 173 4.54 4.64 -3.37
N ALA A 174 3.79 5.07 -2.36
CA ALA A 174 4.36 5.76 -1.21
C ALA A 174 4.78 4.73 -0.16
N VAL A 175 6.08 4.65 0.14
CA VAL A 175 6.63 3.76 1.15
C VAL A 175 7.08 4.56 2.37
N TRP A 176 6.56 4.19 3.54
CA TRP A 176 6.86 4.81 4.81
C TRP A 176 7.79 3.88 5.58
N GLN A 177 9.02 4.33 5.82
CA GLN A 177 10.03 3.56 6.52
C GLN A 177 10.23 4.08 7.92
N MET A 178 10.04 3.23 8.93
CA MET A 178 10.21 3.64 10.32
C MET A 178 11.63 4.15 10.54
N TYR A 179 11.74 5.33 11.17
CA TYR A 179 13.00 5.93 11.55
C TYR A 179 13.26 5.75 13.04
N ILE A 180 12.41 6.35 13.88
CA ILE A 180 12.43 6.16 15.33
C ILE A 180 11.02 6.34 15.89
N GLY A 181 10.64 5.45 16.80
CA GLY A 181 9.29 5.42 17.34
C GLY A 181 8.25 5.33 16.22
N ASP A 182 7.30 6.25 16.20
CA ASP A 182 6.26 6.37 15.20
C ASP A 182 6.54 7.45 14.14
N SER A 183 7.81 7.75 13.89
CA SER A 183 8.26 8.63 12.78
C SER A 183 8.78 7.82 11.60
N TYR A 184 8.64 8.39 10.40
CA TYR A 184 8.91 7.69 9.14
C TYR A 184 9.67 8.56 8.13
N LEU A 185 10.67 7.99 7.47
CA LEU A 185 11.17 8.56 6.22
C LEU A 185 10.31 8.04 5.07
N ILE A 186 9.83 8.93 4.22
CA ILE A 186 8.88 8.58 3.15
C ILE A 186 9.54 8.82 1.80
N ASP A 187 9.38 7.85 0.91
CA ASP A 187 9.63 8.00 -0.53
C ASP A 187 8.36 7.70 -1.31
N VAL A 188 8.20 8.38 -2.45
CA VAL A 188 7.14 8.09 -3.42
C VAL A 188 7.82 7.62 -4.69
N LEU A 189 7.54 6.38 -5.05
CA LEU A 189 8.22 5.65 -6.09
C LEU A 189 7.32 5.50 -7.32
N LYS A 190 7.93 5.49 -8.50
CA LYS A 190 7.29 5.26 -9.78
C LYS A 190 8.13 4.32 -10.63
N TRP A 191 7.48 3.50 -11.45
CA TRP A 191 8.17 2.72 -12.46
C TRP A 191 8.76 3.63 -13.56
N ASN A 192 10.04 3.44 -13.88
CA ASN A 192 10.72 4.18 -14.95
C ASN A 192 10.97 3.36 -16.23
N GLY A 193 10.41 2.16 -16.31
CA GLY A 193 10.67 1.19 -17.38
C GLY A 193 11.62 0.05 -16.98
N GLU A 194 12.39 0.22 -15.91
CA GLU A 194 13.37 -0.77 -15.44
C GLU A 194 13.24 -1.10 -13.95
N LYS A 195 12.97 -0.09 -13.12
CA LYS A 195 12.86 -0.23 -11.67
C LYS A 195 11.95 0.83 -11.08
N LEU A 196 11.55 0.63 -9.83
CA LEU A 196 10.92 1.67 -9.01
C LEU A 196 11.98 2.70 -8.60
N VAL A 197 11.71 3.97 -8.90
CA VAL A 197 12.59 5.11 -8.56
C VAL A 197 11.79 6.22 -7.91
N TYR A 198 12.45 7.03 -7.09
CA TYR A 198 11.87 8.24 -6.52
C TYR A 198 11.32 9.17 -7.62
N ASP A 199 10.11 9.68 -7.42
CA ASP A 199 9.44 10.61 -8.34
C ASP A 199 9.00 11.89 -7.59
N GLU A 200 9.64 13.02 -7.91
CA GLU A 200 9.40 14.31 -7.23
C GLU A 200 8.00 14.88 -7.50
N GLU A 201 7.43 14.62 -8.67
CA GLU A 201 6.10 15.12 -9.05
C GLU A 201 5.03 14.42 -8.22
N LEU A 202 5.07 13.08 -8.17
CA LEU A 202 4.16 12.28 -7.35
C LEU A 202 4.40 12.53 -5.85
N TYR A 203 5.65 12.70 -5.43
CA TYR A 203 5.97 13.06 -4.06
C TYR A 203 5.28 14.35 -3.63
N SER A 204 5.42 15.41 -4.44
CA SER A 204 4.83 16.71 -4.16
C SER A 204 3.31 16.65 -4.07
N LYS A 205 2.66 15.78 -4.87
CA LYS A 205 1.21 15.55 -4.80
C LYS A 205 0.79 14.78 -3.55
N TYR A 206 1.62 13.86 -3.08
CA TYR A 206 1.37 13.07 -1.88
C TYR A 206 1.71 13.81 -0.58
N TYR A 207 2.58 14.82 -0.64
CA TYR A 207 3.06 15.58 0.50
C TYR A 207 1.97 16.12 1.45
N PRO A 208 0.79 16.62 1.01
CA PRO A 208 -0.25 17.07 1.94
C PRO A 208 -0.69 16.01 2.96
N LYS A 209 -0.64 14.72 2.59
CA LYS A 209 -0.92 13.61 3.51
C LYS A 209 0.21 13.41 4.52
N ILE A 210 1.46 13.55 4.07
CA ILE A 210 2.65 13.51 4.93
C ILE A 210 2.65 14.66 5.94
N GLU A 211 2.39 15.88 5.46
CA GLU A 211 2.34 17.09 6.28
C GLU A 211 1.25 17.00 7.36
N LYS A 212 0.04 16.54 6.97
CA LYS A 212 -1.04 16.31 7.93
C LYS A 212 -0.62 15.33 9.03
N PHE A 213 -0.06 14.19 8.65
CA PHE A 213 0.41 13.18 9.61
C PHE A 213 1.41 13.76 10.61
N TYR A 214 2.42 14.52 10.15
CA TYR A 214 3.41 15.10 11.04
C TYR A 214 2.88 16.24 11.90
N ASN A 215 1.97 17.06 11.38
CA ASN A 215 1.33 18.11 12.17
C ASN A 215 0.52 17.50 13.33
N GLU A 216 -0.20 16.40 13.08
CA GLU A 216 -0.91 15.65 14.12
C GLU A 216 0.09 15.11 15.17
N LYS A 217 1.17 14.46 14.74
CA LYS A 217 2.19 13.92 15.66
C LYS A 217 2.91 14.96 16.49
N ILE A 218 3.29 16.08 15.89
CA ILE A 218 3.94 17.20 16.59
C ILE A 218 2.99 17.85 17.60
N SER A 219 1.68 17.89 17.30
CA SER A 219 0.67 18.40 18.23
C SER A 219 0.49 17.51 19.46
N GLU A 220 0.68 16.20 19.31
CA GLU A 220 0.66 15.22 20.41
C GLU A 220 1.96 15.30 21.23
N MET A 221 3.11 15.43 20.56
CA MET A 221 4.42 15.47 21.20
C MET A 221 5.43 16.27 20.36
N ASP A 222 5.96 17.36 20.94
CA ASP A 222 6.98 18.22 20.31
C ASP A 222 8.40 17.59 20.41
N ALA A 223 8.60 16.48 19.68
CA ALA A 223 9.85 15.72 19.66
C ALA A 223 10.71 16.00 18.43
N TRP A 224 12.04 16.01 18.61
CA TRP A 224 12.99 16.37 17.54
C TRP A 224 12.88 15.48 16.30
N TYR A 225 12.59 14.19 16.46
CA TYR A 225 12.56 13.24 15.35
C TYR A 225 11.36 13.43 14.43
N PHE A 226 10.23 13.96 14.92
CA PHE A 226 9.13 14.37 14.06
C PHE A 226 9.50 15.57 13.19
N TRP A 227 10.20 16.56 13.77
CA TRP A 227 10.72 17.70 13.01
C TRP A 227 11.79 17.28 11.99
N TYR A 228 12.62 16.29 12.32
CA TYR A 228 13.60 15.73 11.39
C TYR A 228 12.92 15.12 10.16
N CYS A 229 11.97 14.21 10.36
CA CYS A 229 11.27 13.55 9.26
C CYS A 229 10.37 14.53 8.47
N LEU A 230 9.74 15.50 9.13
CA LEU A 230 8.99 16.56 8.45
C LEU A 230 9.91 17.44 7.60
N ALA A 231 11.10 17.80 8.08
CA ALA A 231 12.08 18.56 7.31
C ALA A 231 12.57 17.78 6.08
N ASP A 232 12.87 16.48 6.21
CA ASP A 232 13.20 15.62 5.07
C ASP A 232 12.08 15.65 4.01
N ALA A 233 10.82 15.51 4.46
CA ALA A 233 9.67 15.53 3.58
C ALA A 233 9.47 16.88 2.89
N GLN A 234 9.66 17.98 3.61
CA GLN A 234 9.58 19.34 3.07
C GLN A 234 10.66 19.59 2.00
N ILE A 235 11.90 19.13 2.22
CA ILE A 235 12.96 19.20 1.19
C ILE A 235 12.54 18.41 -0.05
N LYS A 236 12.04 17.17 0.11
CA LYS A 236 11.58 16.34 -1.00
C LYS A 236 10.42 16.99 -1.77
N ALA A 237 9.49 17.66 -1.09
CA ALA A 237 8.37 18.39 -1.70
C ALA A 237 8.68 19.83 -2.14
N ASN A 238 9.96 20.23 -2.14
CA ASN A 238 10.42 21.57 -2.53
C ASN A 238 9.81 22.72 -1.67
N LYS A 239 9.48 22.44 -0.41
CA LYS A 239 9.01 23.38 0.62
C LYS A 239 10.19 23.92 1.44
N LEU A 240 11.10 24.62 0.75
CA LEU A 240 12.44 24.90 1.25
C LEU A 240 12.46 25.84 2.48
N GLU A 241 11.53 26.80 2.54
CA GLU A 241 11.44 27.71 3.68
C GLU A 241 10.83 27.03 4.91
N GLU A 242 9.83 26.19 4.71
CA GLU A 242 9.25 25.35 5.76
C GLU A 242 10.30 24.35 6.29
N ALA A 243 11.06 23.70 5.39
CA ALA A 243 12.16 22.82 5.75
C ALA A 243 13.19 23.53 6.64
N SER A 244 13.59 24.75 6.27
CA SER A 244 14.53 25.55 7.07
C SER A 244 14.02 25.80 8.49
N LYS A 245 12.73 26.10 8.65
CA LYS A 245 12.11 26.32 9.97
C LYS A 245 12.06 25.03 10.78
N SER A 246 11.67 23.92 10.16
CA SER A 246 11.61 22.60 10.79
C SER A 246 12.99 22.13 11.27
N ILE A 247 14.05 22.34 10.47
CA ILE A 247 15.44 22.04 10.85
C ILE A 247 15.84 22.86 12.08
N GLN A 248 15.61 24.17 12.06
CA GLN A 248 15.95 25.05 13.20
C GLN A 248 15.21 24.64 14.47
N LYS A 249 13.92 24.31 14.35
CA LYS A 249 13.10 23.84 15.46
C LYS A 249 13.63 22.52 16.02
N GLY A 250 13.93 21.54 15.16
CA GLY A 250 14.52 20.26 15.55
C GLY A 250 15.84 20.42 16.30
N ILE A 251 16.79 21.22 15.76
CA ILE A 251 18.07 21.53 16.43
C ILE A 251 17.85 22.16 17.81
N SER A 252 16.86 23.06 17.94
CA SER A 252 16.56 23.72 19.22
C SER A 252 16.10 22.74 20.29
N LEU A 253 15.41 21.66 19.91
CA LEU A 253 14.97 20.59 20.82
C LEU A 253 16.14 19.70 21.20
N VAL A 254 16.97 19.29 20.24
CA VAL A 254 18.15 18.45 20.48
C VAL A 254 19.15 19.12 21.43
N LYS A 255 19.37 20.44 21.29
CA LYS A 255 20.26 21.20 22.20
C LYS A 255 19.79 21.17 23.66
N LYS A 256 18.51 20.96 23.91
CA LYS A 256 17.94 20.83 25.26
C LYS A 256 18.08 19.42 25.82
N SER A 257 18.23 18.38 24.98
CA SER A 257 18.13 16.97 25.38
C SER A 257 19.47 16.24 25.49
N THR A 258 20.60 16.94 25.63
CA THR A 258 21.99 16.42 25.72
C THR A 258 22.48 15.49 24.59
N MET A 259 21.64 15.16 23.62
CA MET A 259 21.91 14.28 22.46
C MET A 259 22.63 15.02 21.33
N ARG A 260 23.84 15.53 21.58
CA ARG A 260 24.56 16.36 20.58
C ARG A 260 24.87 15.65 19.26
N GLU A 261 24.94 14.32 19.27
CA GLU A 261 25.20 13.50 18.09
C GLU A 261 24.12 13.67 17.01
N VAL A 262 22.86 13.87 17.41
CA VAL A 262 21.71 14.09 16.52
C VAL A 262 21.78 15.44 15.79
N ILE A 263 22.59 16.39 16.27
CA ILE A 263 22.78 17.67 15.57
C ILE A 263 23.41 17.42 14.19
N GLN A 264 24.23 16.38 14.03
CA GLN A 264 24.83 16.08 12.75
C GLN A 264 23.79 15.67 11.71
N ASP A 265 22.78 14.90 12.08
CA ASP A 265 21.68 14.52 11.17
C ASP A 265 20.97 15.76 10.61
N PHE A 266 20.70 16.75 11.47
CA PHE A 266 20.12 18.02 11.04
C PHE A 266 21.06 18.87 10.19
N ASN A 267 22.38 18.83 10.45
CA ASN A 267 23.37 19.52 9.59
C ASN A 267 23.39 18.90 8.19
N ASP A 268 23.24 17.58 8.08
CA ASP A 268 23.17 16.88 6.81
C ASP A 268 21.88 17.26 6.04
N LEU A 269 20.73 17.39 6.74
CA LEU A 269 19.51 17.96 6.15
C LEU A 269 19.71 19.40 5.68
N ALA A 270 20.39 20.25 6.45
CA ALA A 270 20.67 21.63 6.07
C ALA A 270 21.53 21.69 4.80
N LYS A 271 22.54 20.82 4.68
CA LYS A 271 23.36 20.70 3.46
C LYS A 271 22.54 20.23 2.26
N ARG A 272 21.63 19.26 2.45
CA ARG A 272 20.69 18.82 1.40
C ARG A 272 19.77 19.95 0.95
N LEU A 273 19.23 20.73 1.89
CA LEU A 273 18.42 21.91 1.62
C LEU A 273 19.20 22.97 0.81
N GLU A 274 20.43 23.29 1.19
CA GLU A 274 21.29 24.24 0.47
C GLU A 274 21.58 23.77 -0.96
N ASN A 275 21.85 22.48 -1.15
CA ASN A 275 22.07 21.92 -2.48
C ASN A 275 20.82 22.01 -3.35
N LYS A 276 19.62 21.86 -2.77
CA LYS A 276 18.35 21.97 -3.51
C LYS A 276 17.95 23.41 -3.86
N ARG A 277 18.56 24.40 -3.20
CA ARG A 277 18.38 25.84 -3.52
C ARG A 277 19.24 26.33 -4.69
N LYS A 278 20.28 25.57 -5.07
CA LYS A 278 21.18 25.90 -6.19
C LYS A 278 20.59 25.40 -7.50
#